data_AF-A0A2F0AGT2-F1
#
_entry.id   AF-A0A2F0AGT2-F1
#
_cell.length_a   1.000
_cell.length_b   1.000
_cell.length_c   1.000
_cell.angle_alpha   90.00
_cell.angle_beta   90.00
_cell.angle_gamma   90.00
#
_symmetry.space_group_name_H-M   'P 1'
#
loop_
_entity.id
_entity.type
_entity.pdbx_description
1 polymer ?
#
loop_
_entity_poly.entity_id
_entity_poly.type
_entity_poly.pdbx_seq_one_letter_code
_entity_poly.pdbx_strand_id
1 'polypeptide(L)'
;MFAEYNYDNFPVIFVTFSESINSEEEFDQFLTEWLNLYLNRSDFSYVFDTCNMKNIPIKYAIKMTLFIKNLRKQPYHYLQKSLILVNDKNIKRLLDFVFTLQSPVAPVYLWQINEEYDKEYLITTLNTINRTNLKDDMIYVKPNSSLIPFL
;
A
#
# COMPACT_ATOMS: atom_id res chain seq x y z
N MET A 1 -4.73 8.20 -15.50
CA MET A 1 -3.93 8.20 -14.25
C MET A 1 -4.29 6.95 -13.47
N PHE A 2 -3.29 6.18 -13.02
CA PHE A 2 -3.52 4.93 -12.29
C PHE A 2 -3.78 5.14 -10.79
N ALA A 3 -3.08 6.07 -10.16
CA ALA A 3 -3.20 6.36 -8.74
C ALA A 3 -3.35 7.86 -8.51
N GLU A 4 -4.37 8.24 -7.74
CA GLU A 4 -4.62 9.61 -7.32
C GLU A 4 -4.18 9.80 -5.87
N TYR A 5 -3.28 10.75 -5.61
CA TYR A 5 -2.81 11.08 -4.26
C TYR A 5 -3.58 12.29 -3.71
N ASN A 6 -4.26 12.13 -2.58
CA ASN A 6 -4.89 13.20 -1.83
C ASN A 6 -4.12 13.47 -0.53
N TYR A 7 -3.67 14.72 -0.38
CA TYR A 7 -2.84 15.19 0.73
C TYR A 7 -3.60 16.04 1.76
N ASP A 8 -4.93 16.19 1.64
CA ASP A 8 -5.75 17.08 2.48
C ASP A 8 -5.66 16.75 3.97
N ASN A 9 -5.30 15.50 4.30
CA ASN A 9 -5.24 14.97 5.66
C ASN A 9 -3.81 14.59 6.09
N PHE A 10 -2.80 15.21 5.48
CA PHE A 10 -1.39 14.96 5.83
C PHE A 10 -1.17 15.03 7.35
N PRO A 11 -0.51 14.03 7.99
CA PRO A 11 0.39 13.03 7.41
C PRO A 11 -0.29 11.74 6.90
N VAL A 12 -1.61 11.66 6.89
CA VAL A 12 -2.35 10.56 6.26
C VAL A 12 -2.65 10.92 4.81
N ILE A 13 -2.09 10.12 3.89
CA ILE A 13 -2.24 10.33 2.45
C ILE A 13 -3.16 9.26 1.91
N PHE A 14 -4.22 9.68 1.23
CA PHE A 14 -5.13 8.77 0.56
C PHE A 14 -4.64 8.54 -0.86
N VAL A 15 -4.59 7.28 -1.26
CA VAL A 15 -4.20 6.89 -2.62
C VAL A 15 -5.32 6.03 -3.20
N THR A 16 -6.07 6.59 -4.15
CA THR A 16 -7.19 5.91 -4.81
C THR A 16 -6.73 5.41 -6.17
N PHE A 17 -6.89 4.11 -6.41
CA PHE A 17 -6.49 3.47 -7.66
C PHE A 17 -7.64 3.39 -8.66
N SER A 18 -7.32 3.57 -9.95
CA SER A 18 -8.26 3.36 -11.06
C SER A 18 -8.54 1.87 -11.29
N GLU A 19 -9.54 1.59 -12.13
CA GLU A 19 -9.93 0.21 -12.46
C GLU A 19 -8.81 -0.57 -13.14
N SER A 20 -8.12 0.04 -14.11
CA SER A 20 -7.04 -0.57 -14.87
C SER A 20 -5.79 0.33 -14.92
N ILE A 21 -4.66 -0.27 -15.28
CA ILE A 21 -3.44 0.45 -15.65
C ILE A 21 -3.39 0.53 -17.17
N ASN A 22 -3.48 1.74 -17.74
CA ASN A 22 -3.60 1.94 -19.18
C ASN A 22 -2.24 2.05 -19.87
N SER A 23 -1.18 2.41 -19.15
CA SER A 23 0.18 2.49 -19.66
C SER A 23 1.22 2.18 -18.58
N GLU A 24 2.44 1.85 -19.00
CA GLU A 24 3.58 1.72 -18.08
C GLU A 24 3.88 3.05 -17.38
N GLU A 25 3.68 4.16 -18.08
CA GLU A 25 3.89 5.51 -17.56
C GLU A 25 2.98 5.81 -16.37
N GLU A 26 1.69 5.43 -16.41
CA GLU A 26 0.78 5.64 -15.28
C GLU A 26 1.25 4.89 -14.02
N PHE A 27 1.81 3.69 -14.19
CA PHE A 27 2.35 2.92 -13.07
C PHE A 27 3.66 3.51 -12.56
N ASP A 28 4.55 3.94 -13.45
CA ASP A 28 5.82 4.54 -13.09
C ASP A 28 5.61 5.93 -12.42
N GLN A 29 4.56 6.68 -12.80
CA GLN A 29 4.11 7.89 -12.11
C GLN A 29 3.69 7.59 -10.67
N PHE A 30 2.90 6.54 -10.45
CA PHE A 30 2.53 6.10 -9.09
C PHE A 30 3.75 5.83 -8.20
N LEU A 31 4.77 5.13 -8.73
CA LEU A 31 6.02 4.87 -7.99
C LEU A 31 6.84 6.14 -7.76
N THR A 32 6.87 7.04 -8.74
CA THR A 32 7.60 8.31 -8.66
C THR A 32 7.03 9.21 -7.58
N GLU A 33 5.70 9.32 -7.47
CA GLU A 33 5.06 10.10 -6.42
C GLU A 33 5.36 9.56 -5.01
N TRP A 34 5.40 8.24 -4.84
CA TRP A 34 5.84 7.64 -3.58
C TRP A 34 7.30 8.03 -3.27
N LEU A 35 8.21 7.95 -4.25
CA LEU A 35 9.61 8.36 -4.03
C LEU A 35 9.75 9.84 -3.69
N ASN A 36 8.95 10.72 -4.30
CA ASN A 36 8.96 12.15 -4.00
C ASN A 36 8.65 12.42 -2.51
N LEU A 37 7.79 11.63 -1.89
CA LEU A 37 7.51 11.75 -0.45
C LEU A 37 8.71 11.38 0.43
N TYR A 38 9.55 10.44 -0.01
CA TYR A 38 10.82 10.15 0.65
C TYR A 38 11.83 11.28 0.49
N LEU A 39 11.81 12.00 -0.64
CA LEU A 39 12.65 13.18 -0.86
C LEU A 39 12.24 14.36 0.04
N ASN A 40 10.96 14.48 0.36
CA ASN A 40 10.41 15.51 1.25
C ASN A 40 10.72 15.26 2.75
N ARG A 41 11.31 14.11 3.08
CA ARG A 41 11.81 13.75 4.43
C ARG A 41 10.82 13.95 5.57
N SER A 42 9.54 13.71 5.32
CA SER A 42 8.48 13.85 6.32
C SER A 42 7.82 12.51 6.53
N ASP A 43 7.53 12.15 7.79
CA ASP A 43 6.83 10.92 8.10
C ASP A 43 5.38 10.98 7.61
N PHE A 44 4.92 9.88 7.01
CA PHE A 44 3.56 9.78 6.49
C PHE A 44 3.01 8.36 6.64
N SER A 45 1.70 8.21 6.49
CA SER A 45 1.02 6.93 6.40
C SER A 45 0.06 6.92 5.23
N TYR A 46 -0.16 5.74 4.64
CA TYR A 46 -1.08 5.59 3.52
C TYR A 46 -2.41 4.97 3.92
N VAL A 47 -3.47 5.46 3.29
CA VAL A 47 -4.69 4.69 3.04
C VAL A 47 -4.75 4.40 1.54
N PHE A 48 -4.50 3.15 1.17
CA PHE A 48 -4.61 2.68 -0.21
C PHE A 48 -6.01 2.14 -0.46
N ASP A 49 -6.76 2.81 -1.32
CA ASP A 49 -8.06 2.35 -1.80
C ASP A 49 -7.90 1.60 -3.12
N THR A 50 -7.94 0.28 -3.04
CA THR A 50 -7.83 -0.64 -4.19
C THR A 50 -9.18 -1.12 -4.69
N CYS A 51 -10.29 -0.63 -4.13
CA CYS A 51 -11.61 -1.23 -4.30
C CYS A 51 -12.20 -1.11 -5.72
N ASN A 52 -11.67 -0.19 -6.53
CA ASN A 52 -12.03 -0.05 -7.93
C ASN A 52 -11.15 -0.91 -8.87
N MET A 53 -9.99 -1.39 -8.42
CA MET A 53 -9.01 -2.09 -9.26
C MET A 53 -9.54 -3.44 -9.74
N LYS A 54 -9.35 -3.75 -11.03
CA LYS A 54 -9.71 -5.03 -11.64
C LYS A 54 -8.68 -5.50 -12.66
N ASN A 55 -8.51 -6.81 -12.75
CA ASN A 55 -7.72 -7.47 -13.81
C ASN A 55 -6.30 -6.91 -14.01
N ILE A 56 -5.63 -6.53 -12.91
CA ILE A 56 -4.28 -5.96 -12.95
C ILE A 56 -3.25 -7.01 -13.39
N PRO A 57 -2.48 -6.76 -14.47
CA PRO A 57 -1.47 -7.70 -14.93
C PRO A 57 -0.39 -7.98 -13.87
N ILE A 58 -0.02 -9.26 -13.69
CA ILE A 58 0.99 -9.70 -12.70
C ILE A 58 2.35 -9.01 -12.84
N LYS A 59 2.71 -8.53 -14.04
CA LYS A 59 3.95 -7.75 -14.26
C LYS A 59 4.07 -6.53 -13.34
N TYR A 60 2.95 -5.90 -12.98
CA TYR A 60 2.94 -4.74 -12.10
C TYR A 60 3.16 -5.13 -10.64
N ALA A 61 2.71 -6.32 -10.23
CA ALA A 61 3.08 -6.89 -8.93
C ALA A 61 4.59 -7.16 -8.87
N ILE A 62 5.19 -7.70 -9.94
CA ILE A 62 6.66 -7.88 -10.03
C ILE A 62 7.39 -6.53 -9.95
N LYS A 63 6.93 -5.50 -10.68
CA LYS A 63 7.50 -4.14 -10.59
C LYS A 63 7.40 -3.59 -9.17
N MET A 64 6.24 -3.73 -8.51
CA MET A 64 6.04 -3.32 -7.11
C MET A 64 7.02 -4.04 -6.16
N THR A 65 7.20 -5.35 -6.32
CA THR A 65 8.17 -6.13 -5.54
C THR A 65 9.59 -5.57 -5.67
N LEU A 66 10.03 -5.27 -6.90
CA LEU A 66 11.35 -4.67 -7.16
C LEU A 66 11.46 -3.24 -6.57
N PHE A 67 10.39 -2.47 -6.66
CA PHE A 67 10.30 -1.13 -6.06
C PHE A 67 10.49 -1.19 -4.54
N ILE A 68 9.69 -2.01 -3.84
CA ILE A 68 9.78 -2.17 -2.38
C ILE A 68 11.17 -2.68 -1.99
N LYS A 69 11.75 -3.62 -2.76
CA LYS A 69 13.12 -4.09 -2.54
C LYS A 69 14.15 -2.96 -2.57
N ASN A 70 14.03 -2.03 -3.51
CA ASN A 70 14.92 -0.87 -3.59
C ASN A 70 14.62 0.15 -2.50
N LEU A 71 13.35 0.40 -2.17
CA LEU A 71 12.93 1.33 -1.13
C LEU A 71 13.44 0.91 0.26
N ARG A 72 13.52 -0.39 0.54
CA ARG A 72 14.12 -0.94 1.78
C ARG A 72 15.61 -0.66 1.94
N LYS A 73 16.32 -0.32 0.87
CA LYS A 73 17.74 0.05 0.95
C LYS A 73 17.93 1.48 1.46
N GLN A 74 16.86 2.27 1.55
CA GLN A 74 16.93 3.61 2.12
C GLN A 74 17.30 3.52 3.60
N PRO A 75 18.22 4.36 4.10
CA PRO A 75 18.68 4.30 5.49
C PRO A 75 17.57 4.65 6.49
N TYR A 76 16.58 5.44 6.06
CA TYR A 76 15.42 5.81 6.84
C TYR A 76 14.14 5.51 6.04
N HIS A 77 13.09 5.08 6.73
CA HIS A 77 11.79 4.80 6.13
C HIS A 77 10.75 5.78 6.67
N TYR A 78 10.37 6.74 5.82
CA TYR A 78 9.38 7.78 6.15
C TYR A 78 7.94 7.27 6.14
N LEU A 79 7.67 6.18 5.42
CA LEU A 79 6.38 5.49 5.52
C LEU A 79 6.29 4.78 6.87
N GLN A 80 5.37 5.21 7.71
CA GLN A 80 5.19 4.68 9.07
C GLN A 80 4.22 3.51 9.12
N LYS A 81 3.10 3.59 8.39
CA LYS A 81 2.07 2.54 8.30
C LYS A 81 1.28 2.65 7.00
N SER A 82 0.69 1.54 6.54
CA SER A 82 -0.29 1.53 5.47
C SER A 82 -1.54 0.75 5.84
N LEU A 83 -2.71 1.31 5.57
CA LEU A 83 -3.99 0.61 5.54
C LEU A 83 -4.37 0.38 4.06
N ILE A 84 -4.60 -0.86 3.66
CA ILE A 84 -5.00 -1.23 2.30
C ILE A 84 -6.43 -1.75 2.35
N LEU A 85 -7.35 -1.06 1.69
CA LEU A 85 -8.74 -1.48 1.54
C LEU A 85 -8.86 -2.39 0.33
N VAL A 86 -9.40 -3.59 0.52
CA VAL A 86 -9.53 -4.61 -0.52
C VAL A 86 -10.94 -5.18 -0.52
N ASN A 87 -11.57 -5.27 -1.68
CA ASN A 87 -12.85 -5.97 -1.87
C ASN A 87 -12.75 -7.12 -2.90
N ASP A 88 -11.68 -7.17 -3.70
CA ASP A 88 -11.50 -8.16 -4.77
C ASP A 88 -10.44 -9.22 -4.41
N LYS A 89 -10.79 -10.50 -4.62
CA LYS A 89 -9.93 -11.65 -4.29
C LYS A 89 -8.67 -11.74 -5.16
N ASN A 90 -8.71 -11.28 -6.40
CA ASN A 90 -7.55 -11.28 -7.28
C ASN A 90 -6.57 -10.17 -6.90
N ILE A 91 -7.07 -8.98 -6.54
CA ILE A 91 -6.24 -7.92 -5.97
C ILE A 91 -5.59 -8.39 -4.67
N LYS A 92 -6.33 -9.05 -3.78
CA LYS A 92 -5.76 -9.67 -2.58
C LYS A 92 -4.61 -10.64 -2.92
N ARG A 93 -4.81 -11.54 -3.89
CA ARG A 93 -3.77 -12.50 -4.31
C ARG A 93 -2.52 -11.81 -4.88
N LEU A 94 -2.68 -10.69 -5.60
CA LEU A 94 -1.54 -9.91 -6.08
C LEU A 94 -0.77 -9.29 -4.91
N LEU A 95 -1.47 -8.74 -3.91
CA LEU A 95 -0.84 -8.21 -2.70
C LEU A 95 -0.13 -9.30 -1.90
N ASP A 96 -0.77 -10.47 -1.72
CA ASP A 96 -0.17 -11.64 -1.09
C ASP A 96 1.11 -12.07 -1.84
N PHE A 97 1.08 -12.08 -3.18
CA PHE A 97 2.25 -12.37 -4.01
C PHE A 97 3.39 -11.36 -3.79
N VAL A 98 3.09 -10.05 -3.80
CA VAL A 98 4.08 -9.00 -3.54
C VAL A 98 4.72 -9.20 -2.16
N PHE A 99 3.90 -9.34 -1.11
CA PHE A 99 4.40 -9.43 0.27
C PHE A 99 5.07 -10.77 0.60
N THR A 100 4.76 -11.83 -0.14
CA THR A 100 5.47 -13.11 -0.04
C THR A 100 6.90 -13.00 -0.59
N LEU A 101 7.05 -12.35 -1.75
CA LEU A 101 8.37 -12.15 -2.37
C LEU A 101 9.18 -11.07 -1.69
N GLN A 102 8.52 -10.02 -1.19
CA GLN A 102 9.17 -8.85 -0.62
C GLN A 102 8.34 -8.30 0.54
N SER A 103 8.85 -8.47 1.76
CA SER A 103 8.21 -7.87 2.94
C SER A 103 8.13 -6.34 2.81
N PRO A 104 7.05 -5.70 3.28
CA PRO A 104 6.89 -4.25 3.18
C PRO A 104 7.94 -3.50 4.00
N VAL A 105 8.20 -2.24 3.63
CA VAL A 105 9.13 -1.32 4.34
C VAL A 105 8.60 -0.91 5.71
N ALA A 106 7.29 -0.97 5.90
CA ALA A 106 6.54 -0.53 7.08
C ALA A 106 5.38 -1.50 7.37
N PRO A 107 4.79 -1.47 8.58
CA PRO A 107 3.55 -2.16 8.90
C PRO A 107 2.45 -1.94 7.84
N VAL A 108 1.90 -3.05 7.33
CA VAL A 108 0.74 -3.02 6.43
C VAL A 108 -0.43 -3.72 7.10
N TYR A 109 -1.60 -3.07 7.06
CA TYR A 109 -2.88 -3.59 7.51
C TYR A 109 -3.76 -3.76 6.28
N LEU A 110 -3.98 -5.00 5.86
CA LEU A 110 -4.84 -5.33 4.74
C LEU A 110 -6.24 -5.59 5.27
N TRP A 111 -7.21 -4.76 4.90
CA TRP A 111 -8.58 -4.86 5.37
C TRP A 111 -9.51 -5.29 4.24
N GLN A 112 -10.11 -6.47 4.38
CA GLN A 112 -11.18 -6.89 3.48
C GLN A 112 -12.45 -6.13 3.87
N ILE A 113 -12.89 -5.21 3.01
CA ILE A 113 -14.08 -4.38 3.26
C ILE A 113 -15.25 -4.81 2.40
N ASN A 114 -16.45 -4.76 2.98
CA ASN A 114 -17.72 -5.14 2.34
C ASN A 114 -18.71 -3.96 2.28
N GLU A 115 -18.33 -2.81 2.82
CA GLU A 115 -19.11 -1.58 2.88
C GLU A 115 -18.20 -0.37 2.68
N GLU A 116 -18.81 0.78 2.39
CA GLU A 116 -18.08 2.04 2.24
C GLU A 116 -17.83 2.69 3.60
N TYR A 117 -16.66 3.29 3.76
CA TYR A 117 -16.27 4.00 4.97
C TYR A 117 -15.86 5.42 4.61
N ASP A 118 -16.25 6.39 5.44
CA ASP A 118 -15.78 7.77 5.28
C ASP A 118 -14.30 7.92 5.65
N LYS A 119 -13.70 9.02 5.18
CA LYS A 119 -12.27 9.31 5.40
C LYS A 119 -11.91 9.44 6.89
N GLU A 120 -12.79 10.01 7.71
CA GLU A 120 -12.53 10.27 9.13
C GLU A 120 -12.45 8.95 9.91
N TYR A 121 -13.35 8.01 9.61
CA TYR A 121 -13.33 6.66 10.15
C TYR A 121 -12.08 5.90 9.73
N LEU A 122 -11.65 6.01 8.47
CA LEU A 122 -10.43 5.38 7.97
C LEU A 122 -9.17 5.94 8.65
N ILE A 123 -9.09 7.27 8.84
CA ILE A 123 -8.00 7.92 9.57
C ILE A 123 -7.97 7.45 11.03
N THR A 124 -9.12 7.46 11.70
CA THR A 124 -9.25 7.01 13.09
C THR A 124 -8.83 5.56 13.23
N THR A 125 -9.23 4.71 12.28
CA THR A 125 -8.81 3.32 12.22
C THR A 125 -7.30 3.21 12.06
N LEU A 126 -6.70 3.85 11.05
CA LEU A 126 -5.24 3.82 10.82
C LEU A 126 -4.43 4.28 12.04
N ASN A 127 -4.91 5.28 12.77
CA ASN A 127 -4.25 5.81 13.96
C ASN A 127 -4.35 4.88 15.18
N THR A 128 -5.44 4.12 15.31
CA THR A 128 -5.71 3.27 16.48
C THR A 128 -5.30 1.81 16.29
N ILE A 129 -5.25 1.32 15.05
CA ILE A 129 -4.88 -0.06 14.75
C ILE A 129 -3.44 -0.38 15.16
N ASN A 130 -3.29 -1.59 15.68
CA ASN A 130 -2.01 -2.18 16.04
C ASN A 130 -2.08 -3.70 15.87
N ARG A 131 -0.93 -4.37 15.98
CA ARG A 131 -0.82 -5.83 15.73
C ARG A 131 -1.74 -6.68 16.62
N THR A 132 -2.08 -6.21 17.82
CA THR A 132 -2.89 -6.96 18.80
C THR A 132 -4.37 -6.58 18.78
N ASN A 133 -4.71 -5.44 18.19
CA ASN A 133 -6.07 -4.91 18.11
C ASN A 133 -6.41 -4.68 16.63
N LEU A 134 -6.66 -5.79 15.93
CA LEU A 134 -7.10 -5.79 14.55
C LEU A 134 -8.63 -5.79 14.51
N LYS A 135 -9.20 -5.15 13.49
CA LYS A 135 -10.61 -5.31 13.16
C LYS A 135 -10.86 -6.70 12.60
N ASP A 136 -12.10 -7.16 12.66
CA ASP A 136 -12.52 -8.35 11.92
C ASP A 136 -12.20 -8.16 10.44
N ASP A 137 -11.75 -9.23 9.79
CA ASP A 137 -11.32 -9.27 8.39
C ASP A 137 -10.08 -8.41 8.04
N MET A 138 -9.31 -7.98 9.05
CA MET A 138 -8.03 -7.31 8.87
C MET A 138 -6.84 -8.28 9.09
N ILE A 139 -5.86 -8.21 8.19
CA ILE A 139 -4.61 -8.98 8.25
C ILE A 139 -3.45 -8.02 8.45
N TYR A 140 -2.61 -8.31 9.44
CA TYR A 140 -1.36 -7.60 9.66
C TYR A 140 -0.21 -8.27 8.90
N VAL A 141 0.47 -7.51 8.04
CA VAL A 141 1.70 -7.93 7.35
C VAL A 141 2.89 -7.25 8.01
N LYS A 142 3.76 -8.07 8.61
CA LYS A 142 4.93 -7.61 9.35
C LYS A 142 6.01 -7.05 8.40
N PRO A 143 6.60 -5.89 8.69
CA PRO A 143 7.74 -5.39 7.92
C PRO A 143 9.00 -6.22 8.19
N ASN A 144 9.92 -6.23 7.22
CA ASN A 144 11.25 -6.85 7.34
C ASN A 144 11.27 -8.33 7.74
N SER A 145 10.22 -9.09 7.41
CA SER A 145 10.13 -10.53 7.68
C SER A 145 10.15 -11.40 6.43
N SER A 146 10.89 -10.99 5.39
CA SER A 146 10.94 -11.73 4.11
C SER A 146 11.22 -13.21 4.35
N LEU A 147 10.37 -14.08 3.79
CA LEU A 147 10.52 -15.54 3.86
C LEU A 147 11.63 -16.04 2.93
N ILE A 148 12.07 -15.22 1.97
CA ILE A 148 13.12 -15.55 1.01
C ILE A 148 14.30 -14.61 1.27
N PRO A 149 15.35 -15.07 2.00
CA PRO A 149 16.47 -14.21 2.40
C PRO A 149 17.39 -13.79 1.24
N PHE A 150 17.21 -14.36 0.04
CA PHE A 150 18.06 -14.14 -1.14
C PHE A 150 17.42 -13.24 -2.21
N LEU A 151 16.17 -12.81 -2.01
CA LEU A 151 15.52 -11.72 -2.77
C LEU A 151 15.56 -10.44 -1.94
#